data_AF-A0A1F0UAT7-F1
#
_entry.id   AF-A0A1F0UAT7-F1
#
_cell.length_a   1.000
_cell.length_b   1.000
_cell.length_c   1.000
_cell.angle_alpha   90.00
_cell.angle_beta   90.00
_cell.angle_gamma   90.00
#
_symmetry.space_group_name_H-M   'P 1'
#
loop_
_entity.id
_entity.type
_entity.pdbx_description
1 polymer ?
#
loop_
_entity_poly.entity_id
_entity_poly.type
_entity_poly.pdbx_seq_one_letter_code
_entity_poly.pdbx_strand_id
1 'polypeptide(L)'
;MITKYAYIDEFGAFGYNFENEGCTTHFIITAIIVDENDIPVVKENVETIRNKYFPNGEIKSSRIGKDHRKRISILNELKALPFKILVLVCDKRKIHEQSGLRFKPSFYKFINNLVYQELRTSFSNLVIVADEVGQNEYLQSFARYIREREVPLTFFDKSLFRFEDSKDNLIIQVADIVAGSLAYN
;
A
#
# COMPACT_ATOMS: atom_id res chain seq x y z
N MET A 1 -22.75 6.67 -6.89
CA MET A 1 -21.68 6.32 -5.93
C MET A 1 -20.38 6.56 -6.64
N ILE A 2 -19.48 7.36 -6.06
CA ILE A 2 -18.17 7.63 -6.65
C ILE A 2 -17.29 6.41 -6.43
N THR A 3 -16.66 5.91 -7.50
CA THR A 3 -15.65 4.84 -7.41
C THR A 3 -14.41 5.39 -6.74
N LYS A 4 -13.80 4.60 -5.86
CA LYS A 4 -12.51 4.93 -5.25
C LYS A 4 -11.43 4.01 -5.77
N TYR A 5 -10.22 4.51 -5.82
CA TYR A 5 -9.03 3.78 -6.21
C TYR A 5 -8.09 3.70 -5.01
N ALA A 6 -7.72 2.50 -4.59
CA ALA A 6 -6.73 2.24 -3.54
C ALA A 6 -5.42 1.77 -4.18
N TYR A 7 -4.43 2.65 -4.18
CA TYR A 7 -3.07 2.36 -4.64
C TYR A 7 -2.28 1.75 -3.49
N ILE A 8 -1.95 0.47 -3.58
CA ILE A 8 -1.37 -0.30 -2.49
C ILE A 8 0.09 -0.59 -2.76
N ASP A 9 0.90 -0.42 -1.70
CA ASP A 9 2.28 -0.87 -1.63
C ASP A 9 2.58 -1.43 -0.23
N GLU A 10 3.61 -2.25 -0.12
CA GLU A 10 4.07 -2.77 1.17
C GLU A 10 5.54 -2.48 1.45
N PHE A 11 5.85 -2.44 2.75
CA PHE A 11 7.20 -2.36 3.25
C PHE A 11 7.52 -3.57 4.12
N GLY A 12 8.70 -4.12 3.88
CA GLY A 12 9.25 -5.25 4.61
C GLY A 12 8.77 -6.60 4.05
N ALA A 13 9.37 -7.67 4.56
CA ALA A 13 9.05 -9.03 4.15
C ALA A 13 8.67 -9.90 5.34
N PHE A 14 8.05 -11.05 5.05
CA PHE A 14 7.85 -12.08 6.05
C PHE A 14 9.22 -12.58 6.56
N GLY A 15 9.32 -12.80 7.87
CA GLY A 15 10.53 -13.32 8.51
C GLY A 15 10.70 -12.79 9.93
N TYR A 16 11.46 -13.53 10.74
CA TYR A 16 11.67 -13.24 12.17
C TYR A 16 13.14 -13.23 12.59
N ASN A 17 14.08 -13.34 11.63
CA ASN A 17 15.51 -13.24 11.93
C ASN A 17 15.95 -11.78 11.85
N PHE A 18 15.64 -11.01 12.88
CA PHE A 18 15.89 -9.55 12.92
C PHE A 18 17.37 -9.17 12.98
N GLU A 19 18.28 -10.14 13.17
CA GLU A 19 19.73 -9.93 13.06
C GLU A 19 20.17 -9.79 11.59
N ASN A 20 19.37 -10.29 10.64
CA ASN A 20 19.64 -10.11 9.22
C ASN A 20 19.16 -8.73 8.77
N GLU A 21 20.02 -7.95 8.11
CA GLU A 21 19.68 -6.61 7.58
C GLU A 21 18.46 -6.61 6.63
N GLY A 22 18.22 -7.71 5.93
CA GLY A 22 17.04 -7.87 5.06
C GLY A 22 15.73 -8.18 5.78
N CYS A 23 15.75 -8.43 7.10
CA CYS A 23 14.56 -8.78 7.88
C CYS A 23 14.14 -7.62 8.77
N THR A 24 13.24 -6.78 8.24
CA THR A 24 12.68 -5.66 8.98
C THR A 24 11.89 -6.13 10.20
N THR A 25 11.80 -5.30 11.25
CA THR A 25 10.97 -5.59 12.43
C THR A 25 9.48 -5.37 12.17
N HIS A 26 9.16 -4.50 11.22
CA HIS A 26 7.79 -4.15 10.85
C HIS A 26 7.46 -4.66 9.45
N PHE A 27 6.20 -5.04 9.28
CA PHE A 27 5.56 -5.28 7.99
C PHE A 27 4.43 -4.27 7.86
N ILE A 28 4.49 -3.41 6.83
CA ILE A 28 3.58 -2.27 6.70
C ILE A 28 2.87 -2.37 5.36
N ILE A 29 1.54 -2.27 5.37
CA ILE A 29 0.74 -2.12 4.16
C ILE A 29 0.24 -0.70 4.11
N THR A 30 0.43 -0.01 2.99
CA THR A 30 -0.06 1.34 2.78
C THR A 30 -0.98 1.38 1.58
N ALA A 31 -2.14 2.01 1.73
CA ALA A 31 -3.08 2.27 0.65
C ALA A 31 -3.35 3.78 0.55
N ILE A 32 -3.08 4.36 -0.62
CA ILE A 32 -3.49 5.72 -0.97
C ILE A 32 -4.85 5.63 -1.67
N ILE A 33 -5.87 6.21 -1.05
CA ILE A 33 -7.26 6.12 -1.50
C ILE A 33 -7.66 7.43 -2.15
N VAL A 34 -7.99 7.39 -3.43
CA VAL A 34 -8.33 8.56 -4.25
C VAL A 34 -9.74 8.37 -4.83
N ASP A 35 -10.53 9.43 -4.86
CA ASP A 35 -11.80 9.43 -5.59
C ASP A 35 -11.51 9.47 -7.08
N GLU A 36 -12.26 8.72 -7.91
CA GLU A 36 -12.01 8.61 -9.35
C GLU A 36 -11.84 9.97 -10.05
N ASN A 37 -12.63 10.97 -9.65
CA ASN A 37 -12.59 12.32 -10.19
C ASN A 37 -11.32 13.10 -9.82
N ASP A 38 -10.68 12.75 -8.70
CA ASP A 38 -9.50 13.45 -8.15
C ASP A 38 -8.18 12.86 -8.67
N ILE A 39 -8.21 11.67 -9.29
CA ILE A 39 -7.01 10.99 -9.82
C ILE A 39 -6.17 11.90 -10.72
N PRO A 40 -6.73 12.64 -11.70
CA PRO A 40 -5.93 13.53 -12.54
C PRO A 40 -5.19 14.60 -11.72
N VAL A 41 -5.87 15.19 -10.74
CA VAL A 41 -5.32 16.24 -9.88
C VAL A 41 -4.20 15.69 -9.01
N VAL A 42 -4.39 14.55 -8.34
CA VAL A 42 -3.30 14.00 -7.51
C VAL A 42 -2.14 13.54 -8.40
N LYS A 43 -2.39 12.94 -9.57
CA LYS A 43 -1.33 12.53 -10.49
C LYS A 43 -0.47 13.71 -10.95
N GLU A 44 -1.08 14.81 -11.37
CA GLU A 44 -0.37 16.02 -11.81
C GLU A 44 0.47 16.63 -10.67
N ASN A 45 -0.10 16.72 -9.46
CA ASN A 45 0.61 17.28 -8.32
C ASN A 45 1.73 16.37 -7.82
N VAL A 46 1.54 15.06 -7.81
CA VAL A 46 2.61 14.11 -7.48
C VAL A 46 3.74 14.19 -8.51
N GLU A 47 3.43 14.40 -9.79
CA GLU A 47 4.46 14.59 -10.83
C GLU A 47 5.24 15.90 -10.61
N THR A 48 4.57 16.95 -10.16
CA THR A 48 5.24 18.19 -9.76
C THR A 48 6.19 17.96 -8.58
N ILE A 49 5.76 17.22 -7.55
CA ILE A 49 6.58 16.83 -6.39
C ILE A 49 7.77 15.97 -6.85
N ARG A 50 7.54 15.02 -7.75
CA ARG A 50 8.58 14.18 -8.35
C ARG A 50 9.66 15.03 -9.00
N ASN A 51 9.26 15.92 -9.91
CA ASN A 51 10.20 16.78 -10.65
C ASN A 51 11.01 17.69 -9.72
N LYS A 52 10.40 18.15 -8.62
CA LYS A 52 11.04 19.00 -7.61
C LYS A 52 12.06 18.25 -6.75
N TYR A 53 11.74 17.03 -6.29
CA TYR A 53 12.53 16.32 -5.28
C TYR A 53 13.35 15.13 -5.81
N PHE A 54 12.99 14.62 -6.99
CA PHE A 54 13.56 13.44 -7.64
C PHE A 54 13.81 13.71 -9.14
N PRO A 55 14.61 14.72 -9.51
CA PRO A 55 14.85 15.05 -10.90
C PRO A 55 15.42 13.83 -11.64
N ASN A 56 14.78 13.43 -12.74
CA ASN A 56 15.12 12.26 -13.58
C ASN A 56 15.03 10.90 -12.86
N GLY A 57 14.31 10.83 -11.74
CA GLY A 57 14.21 9.64 -10.92
C GLY A 57 12.78 9.16 -10.68
N GLU A 58 12.66 7.91 -10.26
CA GLU A 58 11.46 7.41 -9.60
C GLU A 58 11.35 7.97 -8.18
N ILE A 59 10.12 8.20 -7.71
CA ILE A 59 9.88 8.51 -6.30
C ILE A 59 10.12 7.21 -5.52
N LYS A 60 11.17 7.18 -4.70
CA LYS A 60 11.47 6.07 -3.80
C LYS A 60 11.89 6.57 -2.43
N SER A 61 11.33 5.98 -1.38
CA SER A 61 11.57 6.36 0.01
C SER A 61 13.03 6.15 0.41
N SER A 62 13.65 5.08 -0.12
CA SER A 62 15.07 4.79 0.02
C SER A 62 15.98 5.89 -0.55
N ARG A 63 15.56 6.59 -1.61
CA ARG A 63 16.31 7.72 -2.21
C ARG A 63 16.25 9.00 -1.37
N ILE A 64 15.31 9.12 -0.43
CA ILE A 64 15.31 10.20 0.57
C ILE A 64 16.33 9.89 1.66
N GLY A 65 16.50 8.61 2.01
CA GLY A 65 17.46 8.16 3.02
C GLY A 65 17.23 8.83 4.37
N LYS A 66 18.31 9.34 4.96
CA LYS A 66 18.34 9.99 6.29
C LYS A 66 18.00 11.48 6.27
N ASP A 67 17.64 12.05 5.12
CA ASP A 67 17.28 13.47 5.03
C ASP A 67 15.85 13.70 5.52
N HIS A 68 15.70 13.82 6.84
CA HIS A 68 14.42 14.08 7.49
C HIS A 68 13.78 15.39 7.05
N ARG A 69 14.58 16.43 6.75
CA ARG A 69 14.04 17.73 6.32
C ARG A 69 13.41 17.60 4.95
N LYS A 70 14.07 16.89 4.03
CA LYS A 70 13.50 16.55 2.72
C LYS A 70 12.24 15.69 2.86
N ARG A 71 12.27 14.67 3.74
CA ARG A 71 11.11 13.80 4.01
C ARG A 71 9.89 14.58 4.49
N ILE A 72 10.05 15.43 5.50
CA ILE A 72 8.97 16.28 6.03
C ILE A 72 8.44 17.23 4.95
N SER A 73 9.31 17.82 4.13
CA SER A 73 8.88 18.71 3.04
C SER A 73 7.99 17.98 2.02
N ILE A 74 8.41 16.80 1.57
CA ILE A 74 7.64 15.97 0.64
C ILE A 74 6.29 15.57 1.27
N LEU A 75 6.29 15.10 2.52
CA LEU A 75 5.06 14.70 3.22
C LEU A 75 4.07 15.86 3.40
N ASN A 76 4.56 17.09 3.65
CA ASN A 76 3.70 18.26 3.77
C ASN A 76 3.02 18.63 2.45
N GLU A 77 3.70 18.48 1.31
CA GLU A 77 3.11 18.69 -0.01
C GLU A 77 2.10 17.59 -0.35
N LEU A 78 2.44 16.33 -0.09
CA LEU A 78 1.54 15.19 -0.31
C LEU A 78 0.26 15.29 0.54
N LYS A 79 0.37 15.77 1.79
CA LYS A 79 -0.77 15.94 2.71
C LYS A 79 -1.84 16.90 2.17
N ALA A 80 -1.49 17.83 1.29
CA ALA A 80 -2.43 18.80 0.73
C ALA A 80 -3.29 18.23 -0.42
N LEU A 81 -2.96 17.05 -0.94
CA LEU A 81 -3.64 16.45 -2.08
C LEU A 81 -4.94 15.75 -1.67
N PRO A 82 -5.93 15.66 -2.57
CA PRO A 82 -7.25 15.09 -2.27
C PRO A 82 -7.20 13.55 -2.29
N PHE A 83 -6.51 12.97 -1.32
CA PHE A 83 -6.51 11.53 -1.07
C PHE A 83 -6.58 11.23 0.43
N LYS A 84 -6.92 9.99 0.76
CA LYS A 84 -6.85 9.44 2.12
C LYS A 84 -5.75 8.40 2.21
N ILE A 85 -5.20 8.22 3.39
CA ILE A 85 -4.18 7.21 3.67
C ILE A 85 -4.78 6.18 4.61
N LEU A 86 -4.66 4.91 4.26
CA LEU A 86 -4.87 3.78 5.16
C LEU A 86 -3.55 3.06 5.32
N VAL A 87 -3.11 2.86 6.55
CA VAL A 87 -1.88 2.13 6.85
C VAL A 87 -2.17 1.04 7.88
N LEU A 88 -1.73 -0.18 7.60
CA LEU A 88 -1.66 -1.26 8.55
C LEU A 88 -0.19 -1.48 8.92
N VAL A 89 0.14 -1.34 10.22
CA VAL A 89 1.49 -1.58 10.74
C VAL A 89 1.47 -2.85 11.60
N CYS A 90 2.23 -3.85 11.20
CA CYS A 90 2.43 -5.08 11.96
C CYS A 90 3.85 -5.11 12.55
N ASP A 91 3.97 -4.96 13.87
CA ASP A 91 5.22 -5.19 14.60
C ASP A 91 5.44 -6.70 14.78
N LYS A 92 6.33 -7.29 13.98
CA LYS A 92 6.58 -8.74 13.96
C LYS A 92 7.21 -9.23 15.26
N ARG A 93 7.83 -8.36 16.06
CA ARG A 93 8.42 -8.72 17.36
C ARG A 93 7.36 -9.08 18.40
N LYS A 94 6.12 -8.63 18.20
CA LYS A 94 4.98 -8.94 19.08
C LYS A 94 4.29 -10.25 18.71
N ILE A 95 4.71 -10.92 17.64
CA ILE A 95 4.16 -12.21 17.25
C ILE A 95 4.81 -13.30 18.09
N HIS A 96 4.02 -13.91 18.97
CA HIS A 96 4.48 -14.95 19.88
C HIS A 96 5.06 -16.17 19.14
N GLU A 97 6.04 -16.83 19.75
CA GLU A 97 6.74 -17.97 19.15
C GLU A 97 5.86 -19.17 18.81
N GLN A 98 4.74 -19.30 19.52
CA GLN A 98 3.75 -20.37 19.35
C GLN A 98 2.57 -19.94 18.44
N SER A 99 2.58 -18.70 17.94
CA SER A 99 1.52 -18.20 17.07
C SER A 99 1.56 -18.88 15.71
N GLY A 100 0.38 -19.23 15.18
CA GLY A 100 0.24 -19.67 13.80
C GLY A 100 0.72 -18.63 12.78
N LEU A 101 0.84 -17.35 13.17
CA LEU A 101 1.38 -16.28 12.33
C LEU A 101 2.89 -16.41 12.06
N ARG A 102 3.58 -17.35 12.72
CA ARG A 102 4.95 -17.70 12.35
C ARG A 102 5.06 -18.46 11.05
N PHE A 103 3.97 -18.96 10.51
CA PHE A 103 3.94 -19.60 9.22
C PHE A 103 3.51 -18.59 8.16
N LYS A 104 4.31 -18.43 7.10
CA LYS A 104 4.08 -17.46 6.03
C LYS A 104 2.65 -17.50 5.43
N PRO A 105 2.05 -18.67 5.14
CA PRO A 105 0.68 -18.71 4.61
C PRO A 105 -0.35 -18.14 5.59
N SER A 106 -0.23 -18.50 6.87
CA SER A 106 -1.10 -18.00 7.93
C SER A 106 -0.92 -16.50 8.16
N PHE A 107 0.32 -16.02 8.13
CA PHE A 107 0.66 -14.60 8.25
C PHE A 107 0.00 -13.79 7.14
N TYR A 108 0.24 -14.14 5.87
CA TYR A 108 -0.38 -13.41 4.76
C TYR A 108 -1.89 -13.53 4.76
N LYS A 109 -2.47 -14.71 5.04
CA LYS A 109 -3.93 -14.85 5.15
C LYS A 109 -4.53 -13.94 6.22
N PHE A 110 -3.83 -13.78 7.35
CA PHE A 110 -4.25 -12.89 8.44
C PHE A 110 -4.17 -11.43 8.03
N ILE A 111 -3.03 -10.97 7.49
CA ILE A 111 -2.86 -9.58 7.03
C ILE A 111 -3.85 -9.26 5.89
N ASN A 112 -4.00 -10.14 4.91
CA ASN A 112 -4.98 -9.99 3.82
C ASN A 112 -6.39 -9.81 4.37
N ASN A 113 -6.76 -10.55 5.42
CA ASN A 113 -8.09 -10.40 6.04
C ASN A 113 -8.30 -9.02 6.62
N LEU A 114 -7.31 -8.51 7.36
CA LEU A 114 -7.39 -7.20 8.00
C LEU A 114 -7.50 -6.10 6.93
N VAL A 115 -6.60 -6.08 5.96
CA VAL A 115 -6.62 -5.07 4.88
C VAL A 115 -7.93 -5.15 4.08
N TYR A 116 -8.38 -6.36 3.74
CA TYR A 116 -9.64 -6.56 3.03
C TYR A 116 -10.84 -6.04 3.83
N GLN A 117 -10.94 -6.36 5.12
CA GLN A 117 -12.06 -5.92 5.96
C GLN A 117 -12.10 -4.41 6.10
N GLU A 118 -10.95 -3.76 6.32
CA GLU A 118 -10.87 -2.30 6.44
C GLU A 118 -11.28 -1.61 5.13
N LEU A 119 -10.76 -2.06 3.99
CA LEU A 119 -11.10 -1.50 2.68
C LEU A 119 -12.56 -1.73 2.31
N ARG A 120 -13.09 -2.93 2.56
CA ARG A 120 -14.45 -3.32 2.19
C ARG A 120 -15.52 -2.67 3.05
N THR A 121 -15.24 -2.48 4.34
CA THR A 121 -16.15 -1.79 5.28
C THR A 121 -16.19 -0.30 4.99
N SER A 122 -15.05 0.28 4.59
CA SER A 122 -14.94 1.70 4.33
C SER A 122 -15.52 2.12 2.97
N PHE A 123 -15.47 1.25 1.96
CA PHE A 123 -15.79 1.60 0.57
C PHE A 123 -16.65 0.55 -0.13
N SER A 124 -17.79 0.99 -0.67
CA SER A 124 -18.68 0.12 -1.46
C SER A 124 -18.14 -0.13 -2.86
N ASN A 125 -17.64 0.88 -3.56
CA ASN A 125 -17.02 0.77 -4.89
C ASN A 125 -15.53 1.11 -4.81
N LEU A 126 -14.67 0.10 -4.89
CA LEU A 126 -13.23 0.21 -4.76
C LEU A 126 -12.50 -0.57 -5.86
N VAL A 127 -11.60 0.09 -6.55
CA VAL A 127 -10.59 -0.54 -7.42
C VAL A 127 -9.26 -0.52 -6.68
N ILE A 128 -8.65 -1.68 -6.49
CA ILE A 128 -7.31 -1.81 -5.93
C ILE A 128 -6.32 -1.82 -7.08
N VAL A 129 -5.32 -0.96 -6.98
CA VAL A 129 -4.24 -0.84 -7.96
C VAL A 129 -2.93 -1.15 -7.24
N ALA A 130 -2.13 -2.02 -7.83
CA ALA A 130 -0.85 -2.44 -7.28
C ALA A 130 0.17 -2.58 -8.41
N ASP A 131 1.45 -2.34 -8.11
CA ASP A 131 2.55 -2.52 -9.06
C ASP A 131 3.29 -3.83 -8.75
N GLU A 132 3.99 -4.36 -9.75
CA GLU A 132 4.90 -5.51 -9.63
C GLU A 132 4.30 -6.72 -8.92
N VAL A 133 2.99 -6.94 -9.07
CA VAL A 133 2.27 -8.06 -8.44
C VAL A 133 2.92 -9.39 -8.83
N GLY A 134 3.52 -9.51 -10.02
CA GLY A 134 4.27 -10.71 -10.43
C GLY A 134 5.57 -10.98 -9.64
N GLN A 135 6.15 -10.01 -8.97
CA GLN A 135 7.41 -10.13 -8.22
C GLN A 135 7.21 -10.16 -6.70
N ASN A 136 6.04 -9.71 -6.25
CA ASN A 136 5.75 -9.45 -4.86
C ASN A 136 4.81 -10.50 -4.25
N GLU A 137 5.36 -11.37 -3.41
CA GLU A 137 4.63 -12.51 -2.86
C GLU A 137 3.41 -12.10 -2.01
N TYR A 138 3.48 -10.97 -1.30
CA TYR A 138 2.35 -10.47 -0.52
C TYR A 138 1.24 -9.99 -1.46
N LEU A 139 1.55 -9.14 -2.44
CA LEU A 139 0.56 -8.64 -3.39
C LEU A 139 -0.08 -9.77 -4.21
N GLN A 140 0.67 -10.83 -4.56
CA GLN A 140 0.09 -12.04 -5.16
C GLN A 140 -0.91 -12.73 -4.23
N SER A 141 -0.52 -12.89 -2.96
CA SER A 141 -1.37 -13.49 -1.96
C SER A 141 -2.64 -12.67 -1.78
N PHE A 142 -2.52 -11.35 -1.72
CA PHE A 142 -3.63 -10.43 -1.53
C PHE A 142 -4.56 -10.38 -2.76
N ALA A 143 -4.01 -10.31 -3.97
CA ALA A 143 -4.78 -10.37 -5.21
C ALA A 143 -5.59 -11.68 -5.31
N ARG A 144 -4.97 -12.82 -4.98
CA ARG A 144 -5.66 -14.12 -4.94
C ARG A 144 -6.78 -14.11 -3.89
N TYR A 145 -6.47 -13.61 -2.70
CA TYR A 145 -7.42 -13.52 -1.58
C TYR A 145 -8.67 -12.71 -1.92
N ILE A 146 -8.49 -11.61 -2.65
CA ILE A 146 -9.59 -10.79 -3.15
C ILE A 146 -10.41 -11.55 -4.18
N ARG A 147 -9.77 -12.13 -5.20
CA ARG A 147 -10.47 -12.87 -6.28
C ARG A 147 -11.28 -14.05 -5.75
N GLU A 148 -10.80 -14.75 -4.74
CA GLU A 148 -11.52 -15.86 -4.09
C GLU A 148 -12.77 -15.38 -3.30
N ARG A 149 -12.83 -14.09 -2.96
CA ARG A 149 -13.90 -13.47 -2.18
C ARG A 149 -14.75 -12.48 -2.97
N GLU A 150 -14.35 -12.15 -4.19
CA GLU A 150 -15.18 -11.45 -5.15
C GLU A 150 -16.37 -12.35 -5.47
N VAL A 151 -17.51 -12.04 -4.85
CA VAL A 151 -18.79 -12.60 -5.22
C VAL A 151 -19.07 -12.12 -6.66
N PRO A 152 -19.43 -13.01 -7.60
CA PRO A 152 -19.79 -12.59 -8.95
C PRO A 152 -20.94 -11.59 -8.85
N LEU A 153 -20.74 -10.40 -9.45
CA LEU A 153 -21.71 -9.31 -9.45
C LEU A 153 -23.07 -9.84 -9.93
N THR A 154 -24.02 -9.97 -9.01
CA THR A 154 -25.42 -10.15 -9.38
C THR A 154 -25.95 -8.84 -9.94
N PHE A 155 -27.07 -8.89 -10.68
CA PHE A 155 -27.74 -7.70 -11.24
C PHE A 155 -28.09 -6.61 -10.19
N PHE A 156 -28.01 -6.94 -8.90
CA PHE A 156 -28.29 -6.06 -7.76
C PHE A 156 -27.05 -5.69 -6.92
N ASP A 157 -25.86 -6.20 -7.25
CA ASP A 157 -24.65 -5.90 -6.49
C ASP A 157 -24.18 -4.47 -6.73
N LYS A 158 -24.22 -3.68 -5.65
CA LYS A 158 -23.90 -2.25 -5.62
C LYS A 158 -22.42 -1.97 -5.33
N SER A 159 -21.61 -3.01 -5.18
CA SER A 159 -20.22 -2.90 -4.77
C SER A 159 -19.28 -3.57 -5.77
N LEU A 160 -18.50 -2.74 -6.45
CA LEU A 160 -17.41 -3.18 -7.31
C LEU A 160 -16.14 -3.28 -6.48
N PHE A 161 -15.57 -4.46 -6.38
CA PHE A 161 -14.21 -4.66 -5.89
C PHE A 161 -13.44 -5.27 -7.06
N ARG A 162 -12.32 -4.65 -7.45
CA ARG A 162 -11.49 -5.10 -8.58
C ARG A 162 -10.03 -4.93 -8.25
N PHE A 163 -9.19 -5.74 -8.89
CA PHE A 163 -7.74 -5.65 -8.77
C PHE A 163 -7.13 -5.39 -10.14
N GLU A 164 -6.37 -4.30 -10.27
CA GLU A 164 -5.69 -3.86 -11.50
C GLU A 164 -4.18 -3.85 -11.29
N ASP A 165 -3.47 -4.47 -12.23
CA ASP A 165 -2.00 -4.39 -12.33
C ASP A 165 -1.65 -3.14 -13.14
N SER A 166 -0.94 -2.20 -12.53
CA SER A 166 -0.54 -0.95 -13.17
C SER A 166 0.95 -0.73 -12.99
N LYS A 167 1.70 -1.02 -14.04
CA LYS A 167 3.13 -0.70 -14.12
C LYS A 167 3.33 0.81 -14.08
N ASP A 168 4.30 1.24 -13.28
CA ASP A 168 4.75 2.64 -13.21
C ASP A 168 3.64 3.62 -12.77
N ASN A 169 2.79 3.22 -11.83
CA ASN A 169 1.80 4.13 -11.28
C ASN A 169 2.43 5.09 -10.26
N LEU A 170 2.50 6.37 -10.63
CA LEU A 170 3.06 7.42 -9.80
C LEU A 170 2.40 7.54 -8.41
N ILE A 171 1.11 7.22 -8.27
CA ILE A 171 0.40 7.30 -7.00
C ILE A 171 0.79 6.12 -6.08
N ILE A 172 1.15 4.96 -6.62
CA ILE A 172 1.68 3.84 -5.83
C ILE A 172 3.01 4.24 -5.18
N GLN A 173 3.86 5.00 -5.87
CA GLN A 173 5.10 5.49 -5.29
C GLN A 173 4.89 6.43 -4.08
N VAL A 174 3.72 7.07 -3.98
CA VAL A 174 3.33 7.81 -2.76
C VAL A 174 3.14 6.86 -1.58
N ALA A 175 2.60 5.67 -1.81
CA ALA A 175 2.46 4.64 -0.78
C ALA A 175 3.83 4.20 -0.27
N ASP A 176 4.84 4.01 -1.14
CA ASP A 176 6.24 3.74 -0.73
C ASP A 176 6.80 4.87 0.17
N ILE A 177 6.61 6.14 -0.21
CA ILE A 177 7.06 7.28 0.62
C ILE A 177 6.45 7.22 2.01
N VAL A 178 5.14 6.97 2.12
CA VAL A 178 4.45 6.89 3.40
C VAL A 178 4.92 5.67 4.20
N ALA A 179 4.96 4.49 3.60
CA ALA A 179 5.37 3.25 4.23
C ALA A 179 6.81 3.35 4.75
N GLY A 180 7.75 3.77 3.89
CA GLY A 180 9.14 3.94 4.27
C GLY A 180 9.39 5.12 5.22
N SER A 181 8.48 6.10 5.31
CA SER A 181 8.55 7.14 6.35
C SER A 181 8.12 6.62 7.72
N LEU A 182 7.13 5.72 7.77
CA LEU A 182 6.67 5.08 9.01
C LEU A 182 7.61 3.98 9.48
N ALA A 183 8.26 3.29 8.55
CA ALA A 183 9.29 2.30 8.85
C ALA A 183 10.61 2.92 9.29
N TYR A 184 10.81 4.20 9.02
CA TYR A 184 12.03 4.89 9.41
C TYR A 184 12.08 5.01 10.94
N ASN A 185 13.08 4.36 11.53
CA ASN A 185 13.30 4.29 12.97
C ASN A 185 14.73 4.69 13.28
#